data_AF-A0A9X8YLE2-F1
#
_entry.id   AF-A0A9X8YLE2-F1
#
_cell.length_a   1.000
_cell.length_b   1.000
_cell.length_c   1.000
_cell.angle_alpha   90.00
_cell.angle_beta   90.00
_cell.angle_gamma   90.00
#
_symmetry.space_group_name_H-M   'P 1'
#
loop_
_entity.id
_entity.type
_entity.pdbx_description
1 polymer ?
#
loop_
_entity_poly.entity_id
_entity_poly.type
_entity_poly.pdbx_seq_one_letter_code
_entity_poly.pdbx_strand_id
1 'polypeptide(L)' 'SAIVEEGAVIGANVHIGPFCYVGSQVEIGAGTVLKSHVVVNGITKIGCDNQIYQFASIGEVNQDLKYAG' A
#
# COMPACT_ATOMS: atom_id res chain seq x y z
N SER A 1 2.19 11.99 -9.83
CA SER A 1 1.81 12.11 -8.41
C SER A 1 1.44 10.72 -7.88
N ALA A 2 1.45 10.50 -6.57
CA ALA A 2 0.82 9.32 -5.94
C ALA A 2 -0.64 9.64 -5.59
N ILE A 3 -1.47 8.61 -5.44
CA ILE A 3 -2.83 8.69 -4.91
C ILE A 3 -2.82 8.00 -3.55
N VAL A 4 -3.22 8.72 -2.51
CA VAL A 4 -3.41 8.20 -1.16
C VAL A 4 -4.82 8.58 -0.76
N GLU A 5 -5.67 7.59 -0.53
CA GLU A 5 -7.06 7.82 -0.15
C GLU A 5 -7.20 8.32 1.29
N GLU A 6 -8.26 9.08 1.54
CA GLU A 6 -8.64 9.49 2.89
C GLU A 6 -8.89 8.25 3.75
N GLY A 7 -8.27 8.20 4.93
CA GLY A 7 -8.33 7.06 5.86
C GLY A 7 -7.04 6.24 5.94
N ALA A 8 -6.18 6.29 4.93
CA ALA A 8 -4.89 5.61 4.97
C ALA A 8 -4.02 6.15 6.13
N VAL A 9 -3.40 5.25 6.89
CA VAL A 9 -2.55 5.60 8.03
C VAL A 9 -1.08 5.51 7.63
N ILE A 10 -0.42 6.67 7.57
CA ILE A 10 0.97 6.77 7.11
C ILE A 10 1.89 7.10 8.29
N GLY A 11 2.81 6.18 8.59
CA GLY A 11 3.81 6.35 9.64
C GLY A 11 4.84 7.44 9.34
N ALA A 12 5.60 7.83 10.37
CA ALA A 12 6.66 8.82 10.24
C ALA A 12 7.72 8.39 9.22
N ASN A 13 8.24 9.34 8.45
CA ASN A 13 9.31 9.13 7.45
C ASN A 13 9.00 8.08 6.36
N VAL A 14 7.73 7.76 6.12
CA VAL A 14 7.33 6.94 4.97
C VAL A 14 7.59 7.72 3.68
N HIS A 15 8.16 7.05 2.68
CA HIS A 15 8.35 7.61 1.34
C HIS A 15 7.46 6.89 0.34
N ILE A 16 6.54 7.63 -0.28
CA ILE A 16 5.64 7.10 -1.31
C ILE A 16 6.09 7.66 -2.68
N GLY A 17 6.61 6.77 -3.52
CA GLY A 17 7.07 7.11 -4.87
C GLY A 17 5.94 7.55 -5.80
N PRO A 18 6.28 8.12 -6.97
CA PRO A 18 5.29 8.61 -7.92
C PRO A 18 4.43 7.46 -8.47
N PHE A 19 3.16 7.76 -8.75
CA PHE A 19 2.19 6.83 -9.35
C PHE A 19 1.85 5.62 -8.47
N CYS A 20 2.17 5.65 -7.19
CA CYS A 20 1.62 4.69 -6.24
C CYS A 20 0.12 4.93 -6.01
N TYR A 21 -0.58 3.87 -5.64
CA TYR A 21 -1.93 3.91 -5.10
C TYR A 21 -1.94 3.28 -3.70
N VAL A 22 -2.51 4.00 -2.73
CA VAL A 22 -2.68 3.55 -1.35
C VAL A 22 -4.15 3.70 -0.95
N GLY A 23 -4.84 2.59 -0.72
CA GLY A 23 -6.25 2.54 -0.37
C GLY A 23 -6.55 3.01 1.06
N SER A 24 -7.80 3.38 1.32
CA SER A 24 -8.28 3.99 2.58
C SER A 24 -8.13 3.13 3.84
N GLN A 25 -7.98 1.81 3.72
CA GLN A 25 -7.81 0.88 4.86
C GLN A 25 -6.36 0.37 5.01
N VAL A 26 -5.41 1.05 4.38
CA VAL A 26 -3.99 0.70 4.43
C VAL A 26 -3.29 1.39 5.59
N GLU A 27 -2.52 0.62 6.36
CA GLU A 27 -1.57 1.09 7.36
C GLU A 27 -0.13 0.87 6.87
N ILE A 28 0.70 1.90 6.82
CA ILE A 28 2.12 1.82 6.45
C ILE A 28 2.99 2.27 7.63
N GLY A 29 3.79 1.35 8.17
CA GLY A 29 4.71 1.62 9.28
C GLY A 29 5.86 2.55 8.92
N ALA A 30 6.45 3.16 9.95
CA ALA A 30 7.48 4.19 9.82
C ALA A 30 8.71 3.73 9.01
N GLY A 31 9.34 4.66 8.28
CA GLY A 31 10.56 4.39 7.50
C GLY A 31 10.35 3.53 6.24
N THR A 32 9.15 3.03 5.99
CA THR A 32 8.85 2.23 4.79
C THR A 32 8.93 3.09 3.52
N VAL A 33 9.47 2.49 2.45
CA VAL A 33 9.61 3.11 1.13
C VAL A 33 8.82 2.31 0.09
N LEU A 34 7.82 2.95 -0.51
CA LEU A 34 7.19 2.48 -1.73
C LEU A 34 7.91 3.13 -2.93
N LYS A 35 8.48 2.31 -3.83
CA LYS A 35 8.97 2.79 -5.13
C LYS A 35 7.80 3.13 -6.05
N SER A 36 8.07 3.63 -7.25
CA SER A 36 7.00 4.08 -8.15
C SER A 36 6.05 2.94 -8.54
N HIS A 37 4.79 3.25 -8.84
CA HIS A 37 3.80 2.26 -9.32
C HIS A 37 3.54 1.07 -8.39
N VAL A 38 3.67 1.25 -7.08
CA VAL A 38 3.20 0.24 -6.11
C VAL A 38 1.72 0.44 -5.86
N VAL A 39 0.96 -0.65 -5.83
CA VAL A 39 -0.45 -0.67 -5.44
C VAL A 39 -0.56 -1.38 -4.09
N VAL A 40 -1.08 -0.66 -3.10
CA VAL A 40 -1.43 -1.22 -1.79
C VAL A 40 -2.91 -0.94 -1.55
N ASN A 41 -3.71 -1.98 -1.36
CA ASN A 41 -5.15 -1.87 -1.28
C ASN A 41 -5.74 -2.77 -0.17
N GLY A 42 -7.06 -2.71 0.02
CA GLY A 42 -7.78 -3.54 0.98
C GLY A 42 -7.39 -3.31 2.44
N ILE A 43 -7.68 -4.29 3.30
CA ILE A 43 -7.30 -4.29 4.72
C ILE A 43 -5.85 -4.76 4.83
N THR A 44 -4.92 -3.83 4.69
CA THR A 44 -3.48 -4.15 4.60
C THR A 44 -2.66 -3.39 5.62
N LYS A 45 -1.79 -4.11 6.33
CA LYS A 45 -0.82 -3.54 7.26
C LYS A 45 0.60 -3.89 6.82
N ILE A 46 1.38 -2.86 6.48
CA ILE A 46 2.81 -2.95 6.20
C ILE A 46 3.56 -2.47 7.45
N GLY A 47 4.57 -3.23 7.88
CA GLY A 47 5.41 -2.88 9.03
C GLY A 47 6.34 -1.68 8.80
N CYS A 48 7.34 -1.53 9.67
CA CYS A 48 8.35 -0.47 9.54
C CYS A 48 9.54 -0.90 8.67
N ASP A 49 10.28 0.07 8.13
CA ASP A 49 11.56 -0.09 7.43
C ASP A 49 11.53 -1.08 6.24
N ASN A 50 10.37 -1.18 5.57
CA ASN A 50 10.23 -2.02 4.38
C ASN A 50 10.65 -1.27 3.11
N GLN A 51 11.05 -2.01 2.08
CA GLN A 51 11.22 -1.48 0.72
C GLN A 51 10.42 -2.30 -0.27
N ILE A 52 9.43 -1.67 -0.91
CA ILE A 52 8.55 -2.31 -1.89
C ILE A 52 8.81 -1.69 -3.26
N TYR A 53 9.16 -2.54 -4.21
CA TYR A 53 9.61 -2.14 -5.55
C TYR A 53 8.46 -2.02 -6.54
N GLN A 54 8.74 -1.37 -7.67
CA GLN A 54 7.75 -0.98 -8.66
C GLN A 54 6.92 -2.16 -9.20
N PHE A 55 5.64 -1.89 -9.46
CA PHE A 55 4.65 -2.83 -9.97
C PHE A 55 4.27 -3.97 -9.03
N ALA A 56 4.67 -3.91 -7.76
CA ALA A 56 4.11 -4.77 -6.73
C ALA A 56 2.63 -4.43 -6.48
N SER A 57 1.81 -5.48 -6.36
CA SER A 57 0.39 -5.38 -5.97
C SER A 57 0.19 -6.16 -4.67
N ILE A 58 -0.28 -5.46 -3.63
CA ILE A 58 -0.39 -5.98 -2.26
C ILE A 58 -1.78 -5.66 -1.72
N GLY A 59 -2.45 -6.67 -1.16
CA GLY A 59 -3.73 -6.48 -0.48
C GLY A 59 -4.96 -6.44 -1.39
N GLU A 60 -4.78 -6.78 -2.67
CA GLU A 60 -5.90 -6.99 -3.59
C GLU A 60 -6.73 -8.21 -3.21
N VAL A 61 -7.95 -8.26 -3.76
CA VAL A 61 -8.81 -9.42 -3.64
C VAL A 61 -8.08 -10.69 -4.09
N ASN A 62 -8.28 -11.78 -3.35
CA ASN A 62 -7.71 -13.06 -3.72
C ASN A 62 -8.37 -13.60 -5.00
N GLN A 63 -7.73 -14.60 -5.62
CA GLN A 63 -8.17 -15.17 -6.89
C GLN A 63 -9.08 -16.41 -6.72
N ASP A 64 -9.51 -16.73 -5.50
CA ASP A 64 -10.36 -17.90 -5.24
C ASP A 64 -11.79 -17.61 -5.71
N LEU A 65 -12.34 -18.52 -6.53
CA LEU A 65 -13.71 -18.43 -7.06
C LEU A 65 -14.79 -18.49 -5.97
N LYS A 66 -14.45 -19.01 -4.79
CA LYS A 66 -15.38 -19.10 -3.65
C LYS A 66 -15.40 -17.83 -2.80
N TYR A 67 -14.50 -16.90 -3.06
CA TYR A 67 -14.45 -15.65 -2.31
C TYR A 67 -15.69 -14.80 -2.62
N ALA A 68 -16.35 -14.32 -1.56
CA ALA A 68 -17.64 -13.62 -1.64
C ALA A 68 -17.58 -12.18 -1.11
N GLY A 69 -16.37 -11.61 -0.98
CA GLY A 69 -16.13 -10.35 -0.29
C GLY A 69 -15.69 -10.55 1.15
#